data_AF-A0A412PZF6-F1
#
_entry.id   AF-A0A412PZF6-F1
#
_cell.length_a   1.000
_cell.length_b   1.000
_cell.length_c   1.000
_cell.angle_alpha   90.00
_cell.angle_beta   90.00
_cell.angle_gamma   90.00
#
_symmetry.space_group_name_H-M   'P 1'
#
loop_
_entity.id
_entity.type
_entity.pdbx_description
1 polymer ?
#
loop_
_entity_poly.entity_id
_entity_poly.type
_entity_poly.pdbx_seq_one_letter_code
_entity_poly.pdbx_strand_id
1 'polypeptide(L)'
;MYEMKPEYYIGIDMIDEEHKQLFKYADEAYELLHDENTPDKYDRIDMILEDLRDYTAKHFNDEEQYMESINYKKLFTQKIQHQEFIHKLDEFIEHHNDEIKDQDEQIMG
;
A
#
# COMPACT_ATOMS: atom_id res chain seq x y z
N MET A 1 -15.43 0.26 -1.82
CA MET A 1 -15.00 -0.89 -1.01
C MET A 1 -14.03 -1.70 -1.84
N TYR A 2 -12.82 -1.87 -1.33
CA TYR A 2 -11.78 -2.69 -1.94
C TYR A 2 -11.84 -4.08 -1.31
N GLU A 3 -11.96 -5.11 -2.14
CA GLU A 3 -12.22 -6.48 -1.70
C GLU A 3 -11.35 -7.45 -2.46
N MET A 4 -10.75 -8.40 -1.74
CA MET A 4 -10.06 -9.54 -2.33
C MET A 4 -11.06 -10.52 -2.96
N LYS A 5 -11.27 -10.40 -4.27
CA LYS A 5 -12.18 -11.24 -5.05
C LYS A 5 -11.57 -12.60 -5.41
N PRO A 6 -12.41 -13.64 -5.65
CA PRO A 6 -11.94 -14.96 -6.06
C PRO A 6 -10.96 -14.98 -7.25
N GLU A 7 -11.09 -14.02 -8.18
CA GLU A 7 -10.25 -13.89 -9.36
C GLU A 7 -8.82 -13.39 -9.10
N TYR A 8 -8.53 -12.87 -7.90
CA TYR A 8 -7.21 -12.40 -7.50
C TYR A 8 -6.39 -13.44 -6.74
N TYR A 9 -7.00 -14.56 -6.35
CA TYR A 9 -6.30 -15.64 -5.65
C TYR A 9 -5.39 -16.38 -6.63
N ILE A 10 -4.14 -16.59 -6.21
CA ILE A 10 -3.16 -17.33 -7.00
C ILE A 10 -2.96 -18.76 -6.50
N GLY A 11 -3.59 -19.12 -5.38
CA GLY A 11 -3.58 -20.46 -4.79
C GLY A 11 -2.32 -20.74 -3.97
N ILE A 12 -1.65 -19.69 -3.50
CA ILE A 12 -0.50 -19.79 -2.59
C ILE A 12 -0.93 -19.13 -1.28
N ASP A 13 -1.30 -19.95 -0.29
CA ASP A 13 -1.96 -19.50 0.94
C ASP A 13 -1.26 -18.30 1.59
N MET A 14 0.06 -18.35 1.74
CA MET A 14 0.85 -17.25 2.33
C MET A 14 0.67 -15.93 1.55
N ILE A 15 0.75 -15.98 0.22
CA ILE A 15 0.66 -14.80 -0.64
C ILE A 15 -0.79 -14.29 -0.73
N ASP A 16 -1.76 -15.20 -0.78
CA ASP A 16 -3.18 -14.84 -0.80
C ASP A 16 -3.61 -14.17 0.51
N GLU A 17 -3.06 -14.58 1.67
CA GLU A 17 -3.30 -13.88 2.95
C GLU A 17 -2.66 -12.49 2.97
N GLU A 18 -1.48 -12.30 2.39
CA GLU A 18 -0.85 -10.98 2.29
C GLU A 18 -1.65 -10.05 1.38
N HIS A 19 -2.14 -10.54 0.24
CA HIS A 19 -3.04 -9.78 -0.63
C HIS A 19 -4.28 -9.32 0.13
N LYS A 20 -4.92 -10.19 0.92
CA LYS A 20 -6.09 -9.79 1.74
C LYS A 20 -5.77 -8.63 2.67
N GLN A 21 -4.59 -8.64 3.28
CA GLN A 21 -4.17 -7.56 4.17
C GLN A 21 -3.93 -6.25 3.39
N LEU A 22 -3.33 -6.30 2.19
CA LEU A 22 -3.20 -5.13 1.32
C LEU A 22 -4.57 -4.56 0.91
N PHE A 23 -5.52 -5.43 0.53
CA PHE A 23 -6.90 -5.02 0.24
C PHE A 23 -7.58 -4.38 1.46
N LYS A 24 -7.31 -4.88 2.67
CA LYS A 24 -7.82 -4.30 3.92
C LYS A 24 -7.33 -2.88 4.13
N TYR A 25 -6.03 -2.60 3.94
CA TYR A 25 -5.51 -1.23 4.03
C TYR A 25 -6.12 -0.29 2.98
N ALA A 26 -6.28 -0.77 1.75
CA ALA A 26 -6.95 0.00 0.70
C ALA A 26 -8.42 0.31 1.05
N ASP A 27 -9.10 -0.66 1.68
CA ASP A 27 -10.48 -0.48 2.13
C ASP A 27 -10.57 0.48 3.32
N GLU A 28 -9.66 0.40 4.29
CA GLU A 28 -9.59 1.35 5.41
C GLU A 28 -9.39 2.79 4.93
N ALA A 29 -8.52 3.01 3.93
CA ALA A 29 -8.36 4.33 3.29
C ALA A 29 -9.64 4.79 2.60
N TYR A 30 -10.35 3.87 1.92
CA TYR A 30 -11.62 4.16 1.26
C TYR A 30 -12.72 4.52 2.27
N GLU A 31 -12.85 3.77 3.36
CA GLU A 31 -13.81 4.04 4.43
C GLU A 31 -13.52 5.39 5.10
N LEU A 32 -12.27 5.67 5.43
CA LEU A 32 -11.86 6.95 6.00
C LEU A 32 -12.23 8.11 5.08
N LEU A 33 -11.98 7.99 3.77
CA LEU A 33 -12.35 9.00 2.79
C LEU A 33 -13.86 9.30 2.82
N HIS A 34 -14.70 8.29 3.00
CA HIS A 34 -16.16 8.42 2.99
C HIS A 34 -16.78 8.68 4.38
N ASP A 35 -16.01 8.70 5.46
CA ASP A 35 -16.53 8.98 6.79
C ASP A 35 -16.82 10.48 6.97
N GLU A 36 -18.09 10.88 6.90
CA GLU A 36 -18.51 12.27 7.10
C GLU A 36 -18.43 12.74 8.57
N ASN A 37 -18.23 11.82 9.52
CA ASN A 37 -18.25 12.12 10.95
C ASN A 37 -16.86 12.45 11.53
N THR A 38 -15.80 12.20 10.77
CA THR A 38 -14.42 12.47 11.16
C THR A 38 -13.97 13.78 10.49
N PRO A 39 -13.90 14.91 11.23
CA PRO A 39 -13.59 16.22 10.66
C PRO A 39 -12.13 16.34 10.23
N ASP A 40 -11.23 15.67 10.96
CA ASP A 40 -9.80 15.62 10.69
C ASP A 40 -9.38 14.17 10.46
N LYS A 41 -8.95 13.89 9.21
CA LYS A 41 -8.60 12.56 8.73
C LYS A 41 -7.09 12.40 8.52
N TYR A 42 -6.30 13.46 8.69
CA TYR A 42 -4.89 13.52 8.24
C TYR A 42 -4.03 12.49 8.98
N ASP A 43 -3.98 12.55 10.31
CA ASP A 43 -3.23 11.59 11.12
C ASP A 43 -3.57 10.14 10.77
N ARG A 44 -4.85 9.88 10.45
CA ARG A 44 -5.33 8.53 10.19
C ARG A 44 -5.00 8.06 8.78
N ILE A 45 -5.03 8.94 7.78
CA ILE A 45 -4.60 8.55 6.42
C ILE A 45 -3.09 8.35 6.38
N ASP A 46 -2.31 9.16 7.09
CA ASP A 46 -0.85 8.99 7.18
C ASP A 46 -0.48 7.62 7.76
N MET A 47 -1.12 7.23 8.87
CA MET A 47 -0.93 5.90 9.46
C MET A 47 -1.29 4.77 8.48
N ILE A 48 -2.41 4.89 7.76
CA ILE A 48 -2.83 3.87 6.79
C ILE A 48 -1.85 3.78 5.62
N LEU A 49 -1.32 4.91 5.14
CA LEU A 49 -0.35 4.95 4.04
C LEU A 49 0.99 4.36 4.46
N GLU A 50 1.48 4.65 5.67
CA GLU A 50 2.69 4.05 6.22
C GLU A 50 2.54 2.52 6.37
N ASP A 51 1.44 2.07 6.97
CA ASP A 51 1.12 0.64 7.12
C ASP A 51 1.03 -0.07 5.76
N LEU A 52 0.32 0.53 4.80
CA LEU A 52 0.19 0.00 3.43
C LEU A 52 1.55 -0.14 2.77
N ARG A 53 2.41 0.88 2.88
CA ARG A 53 3.71 0.94 2.26
C ARG A 53 4.66 -0.12 2.81
N ASP A 54 4.74 -0.22 4.14
CA ASP A 54 5.62 -1.20 4.78
C ASP A 54 5.15 -2.63 4.55
N TYR A 55 3.83 -2.86 4.57
CA TYR A 55 3.29 -4.18 4.28
C TYR A 55 3.45 -4.57 2.81
N THR A 56 3.34 -3.61 1.87
CA THR A 56 3.63 -3.85 0.45
C THR A 56 5.09 -4.28 0.25
N ALA A 57 6.03 -3.60 0.90
CA ALA A 57 7.45 -3.95 0.82
C ALA A 57 7.73 -5.35 1.39
N LYS A 58 7.11 -5.69 2.52
CA LYS A 58 7.18 -7.05 3.10
C LYS A 58 6.61 -8.09 2.13
N HIS A 59 5.41 -7.87 1.61
CA HIS A 59 4.74 -8.79 0.68
C HIS A 59 5.61 -9.07 -0.56
N PHE A 60 6.15 -8.03 -1.20
CA PHE A 60 7.04 -8.20 -2.34
C PHE A 60 8.31 -8.97 -1.99
N ASN A 61 8.90 -8.73 -0.82
CA ASN A 61 10.04 -9.53 -0.36
C ASN A 61 9.66 -11.02 -0.21
N ASP A 62 8.51 -11.33 0.38
CA ASP A 62 8.08 -12.71 0.64
C ASP A 62 7.72 -13.43 -0.67
N GLU A 63 7.09 -12.73 -1.61
CA GLU A 63 6.84 -13.24 -2.97
C GLU A 63 8.15 -13.50 -3.73
N GLU A 64 9.12 -12.58 -3.66
CA GLU A 64 10.43 -12.74 -4.27
C GLU A 64 11.21 -13.92 -3.72
N GLN A 65 11.19 -14.12 -2.39
CA GLN A 65 11.81 -15.27 -1.75
C GLN A 65 11.14 -16.58 -2.20
N TYR A 66 9.81 -16.59 -2.30
CA TYR A 66 9.08 -17.74 -2.83
C TYR A 66 9.45 -18.02 -4.29
N MET A 67 9.43 -17.01 -5.16
CA MET A 67 9.83 -17.12 -6.56
C MET A 67 11.27 -17.62 -6.72
N GLU A 68 12.20 -17.16 -5.90
CA GLU A 68 13.58 -17.64 -5.87
C GLU A 68 13.66 -19.11 -5.48
N SER A 69 12.93 -19.53 -4.44
CA SER A 69 12.92 -20.92 -3.95
C SER A 69 12.49 -21.94 -5.02
N ILE A 70 11.63 -21.53 -5.97
CA ILE A 70 11.15 -22.37 -7.07
C ILE A 70 11.88 -22.13 -8.39
N ASN A 71 12.96 -21.33 -8.38
CA ASN A 71 13.70 -20.92 -9.59
C ASN A 71 12.80 -20.30 -10.67
N TYR A 72 11.89 -19.41 -10.26
CA TYR A 72 10.96 -18.75 -11.18
C TYR A 72 11.71 -17.92 -12.22
N LYS A 73 11.50 -18.24 -13.51
CA LYS A 73 12.28 -17.70 -14.63
C LYS A 73 12.18 -16.18 -14.82
N LYS A 74 11.14 -15.54 -14.29
CA LYS A 74 10.91 -14.10 -14.45
C LYS A 74 11.16 -13.29 -13.17
N LEU A 75 11.81 -13.87 -12.16
CA LEU A 75 12.10 -13.21 -10.89
C LEU A 75 12.70 -11.81 -11.10
N PHE A 76 13.71 -11.68 -11.97
CA PHE A 76 14.35 -10.38 -12.23
C PHE A 76 13.34 -9.31 -12.70
N THR A 77 12.47 -9.63 -13.65
CA THR A 77 11.45 -8.69 -14.14
C THR A 77 10.47 -8.32 -13.03
N GLN A 78 10.06 -9.28 -12.21
CA GLN A 78 9.14 -9.04 -11.10
C GLN A 78 9.76 -8.09 -10.05
N LYS A 79 11.04 -8.29 -9.69
CA LYS A 79 11.76 -7.38 -8.76
C LYS A 79 11.76 -5.94 -9.25
N ILE A 80 11.97 -5.71 -10.55
CA ILE A 80 11.94 -4.36 -11.13
C ILE A 80 10.54 -3.75 -10.98
N GLN A 81 9.48 -4.50 -11.27
CA GLN A 81 8.10 -4.01 -11.12
C GLN A 81 7.77 -3.68 -9.66
N HIS A 82 8.21 -4.52 -8.72
CA HIS A 82 8.04 -4.27 -7.29
C HIS A 82 8.77 -2.99 -6.83
N GLN A 83 10.02 -2.82 -7.25
CA GLN A 83 10.80 -1.61 -6.94
C GLN A 83 10.16 -0.35 -7.53
N GLU A 84 9.69 -0.40 -8.77
CA GLU A 84 8.97 0.72 -9.40
C GLU A 84 7.66 1.06 -8.68
N PHE A 85 6.95 0.05 -8.16
CA PHE A 85 5.73 0.26 -7.38
C PHE A 85 6.04 0.95 -6.05
N ILE A 86 7.01 0.44 -5.29
CA ILE A 86 7.41 1.04 -4.01
C ILE A 86 7.86 2.49 -4.22
N HIS A 87 8.66 2.76 -5.26
CA HIS A 87 9.10 4.11 -5.55
C HIS A 87 7.94 5.07 -5.81
N LYS A 88 6.94 4.66 -6.60
CA LYS A 88 5.73 5.47 -6.84
C LYS A 88 4.91 5.70 -5.57
N LEU A 89 4.88 4.70 -4.69
CA LEU A 89 4.17 4.82 -3.41
C LEU A 89 4.90 5.79 -2.48
N ASP A 90 6.22 5.73 -2.41
CA ASP A 90 7.05 6.67 -1.65
C ASP A 90 6.88 8.10 -2.19
N GLU A 91 6.93 8.31 -3.52
CA GLU A 91 6.68 9.62 -4.14
C GLU A 91 5.27 10.16 -3.82
N PHE A 92 4.26 9.30 -3.84
CA PHE A 92 2.89 9.68 -3.50
C PHE A 92 2.76 10.14 -2.04
N ILE A 93 3.40 9.42 -1.10
CA ILE A 93 3.40 9.76 0.32
C ILE A 93 4.17 11.05 0.59
N GLU A 94 5.32 11.25 -0.07
CA GLU A 94 6.08 12.50 0.03
C GLU A 94 5.26 13.70 -0.44
N HIS A 95 4.59 13.58 -1.60
CA HIS A 95 3.72 14.64 -2.10
C HIS A 95 2.54 14.93 -1.17
N HIS A 96 1.94 13.90 -0.58
CA HIS A 96 0.88 14.07 0.42
C HIS A 96 1.36 14.90 1.61
N ASN A 97 2.53 14.58 2.15
CA ASN A 97 3.12 15.27 3.28
C ASN A 97 3.49 16.73 2.99
N ASP A 98 3.91 17.04 1.76
CA ASP A 98 4.24 18.42 1.37
C ASP A 98 2.99 19.29 1.17
N GLU A 99 1.91 18.75 0.62
CA GLU A 99 0.63 19.47 0.51
C GLU A 99 0.04 19.83 1.88
N ILE A 100 0.29 19.02 2.92
CA ILE A 100 -0.14 19.30 4.29
C ILE A 100 0.62 20.49 4.87
N LYS A 101 1.95 20.51 4.75
CA LYS A 101 2.78 21.61 5.28
C LYS A 101 2.37 22.97 4.71
N ASP A 102 2.06 23.02 3.42
CA ASP A 102 1.61 24.23 2.74
C ASP A 102 0.25 24.74 3.27
N GLN A 103 -0.63 23.85 3.73
CA GLN A 103 -1.92 24.24 4.34
C GLN A 103 -1.75 24.80 5.74
N ASP A 104 -0.89 24.18 6.57
CA ASP A 104 -0.60 24.65 7.92
C ASP A 104 0.07 26.04 7.92
N GLU A 105 0.97 26.32 6.96
CA GLU A 105 1.59 27.64 6.81
C GLU A 105 0.58 28.74 6.42
N GLN A 106 -0.46 28.42 5.64
CA GLN A 106 -1.49 29.38 5.23
C GLN A 106 -2.51 29.70 6.34
N ILE A 107 -2.73 28.78 7.29
CA ILE A 107 -3.66 28.99 8.41
C ILE A 107 -3.02 29.82 9.54
N MET A 108 -1.69 29.79 9.65
CA MET A 108 -0.92 30.48 10.68
C MET A 108 -0.43 31.90 10.27
N GLY A 109 -0.75 32.36 9.06
CA GLY A 109 -0.43 33.71 8.53
C GLY A 109 -1.63 34.64 8.50
#